data_AF-A0A4R4R8G6-F1
#
_entry.id   AF-A0A4R4R8G6-F1
#
_cell.length_a   1.000
_cell.length_b   1.000
_cell.length_c   1.000
_cell.angle_alpha   90.00
_cell.angle_beta   90.00
_cell.angle_gamma   90.00
#
_symmetry.space_group_name_H-M   'P 1'
#
loop_
_entity.id
_entity.type
_entity.pdbx_description
1 polymer ?
#
loop_
_entity_poly.entity_id
_entity_poly.type
_entity_poly.pdbx_seq_one_letter_code
_entity_poly.pdbx_strand_id
1 'polypeptide(L)'
;MIHDMPDSRPTKTPDSRRNLVIVVVAAFAAAVLAVFGVIALTGADDDQPNSTGGSGSAETTVNYMFTAETETSLAKLEFTVGPSGQITGTHVWVRFNDDGEPFGEDDEEPFGGTFTDGHVELTGLSDTRSAYTGTLENGVLTLDGTFGVSATEWTQIQNAAEFDKAIRDHHAEPVECEDEGRFGCGES
;
A
#
# COMPACT_ATOMS: atom_id res chain seq x y z
N MET A 1 -35.19 -9.89 64.00
CA MET A 1 -34.87 -8.49 64.35
C MET A 1 -33.50 -8.16 63.79
N ILE A 2 -33.49 -7.35 62.72
CA ILE A 2 -32.56 -6.23 62.40
C ILE A 2 -31.04 -6.52 62.40
N HIS A 3 -30.23 -6.12 61.42
CA HIS A 3 -30.27 -4.98 60.52
C HIS A 3 -29.51 -5.26 59.20
N ASP A 4 -30.07 -4.73 58.11
CA ASP A 4 -29.34 -4.26 56.93
C ASP A 4 -28.34 -3.17 57.33
N MET A 5 -27.10 -3.22 56.83
CA MET A 5 -26.28 -2.02 56.65
C MET A 5 -25.16 -2.22 55.62
N PRO A 6 -24.93 -1.23 54.73
CA PRO A 6 -24.03 -1.29 53.57
C PRO A 6 -22.58 -0.91 53.93
N ASP A 7 -21.60 -1.59 53.33
CA ASP A 7 -20.20 -1.15 53.39
C ASP A 7 -19.89 -0.29 52.16
N SER A 8 -19.98 1.02 52.38
CA SER A 8 -19.42 2.05 51.50
C SER A 8 -17.96 2.26 51.88
N ARG A 9 -17.02 1.86 51.01
CA ARG A 9 -15.65 2.38 51.05
C ARG A 9 -15.40 3.34 49.89
N PRO A 10 -15.13 4.63 50.17
CA PRO A 10 -14.53 5.54 49.21
C PRO A 10 -12.99 5.48 49.30
N THR A 11 -12.36 6.11 48.30
CA THR A 11 -10.94 6.53 48.19
C THR A 11 -9.98 5.57 47.48
N LYS A 12 -9.73 5.86 46.19
CA LYS A 12 -8.42 6.38 45.75
C LYS A 12 -8.54 7.00 44.35
N THR A 13 -8.62 8.33 44.28
CA THR A 13 -8.17 9.08 43.11
C THR A 13 -6.65 9.01 43.03
N PRO A 14 -6.11 8.86 41.82
CA PRO A 14 -5.00 9.70 41.42
C PRO A 14 -5.44 10.56 40.23
N ASP A 15 -5.61 11.85 40.51
CA ASP A 15 -5.42 12.88 39.50
C ASP A 15 -3.95 12.86 39.06
N SER A 16 -3.69 12.67 37.76
CA SER A 16 -2.62 13.43 37.11
C SER A 16 -2.77 13.39 35.59
N ARG A 17 -3.41 14.45 35.09
CA ARG A 17 -3.04 15.22 33.89
C ARG A 17 -2.24 14.46 32.82
N ARG A 18 -2.89 14.21 31.69
CA ARG A 18 -2.22 14.31 30.38
C ARG A 18 -3.23 14.62 29.28
N ASN A 19 -3.21 15.91 28.94
CA ASN A 19 -3.46 16.53 27.64
C ASN A 19 -4.55 15.94 26.74
N LEU A 20 -5.63 16.72 26.71
CA LEU A 20 -6.46 16.98 25.54
C LEU A 20 -5.61 17.22 24.29
N VAL A 21 -5.77 16.37 23.28
CA VAL A 21 -5.65 16.75 21.87
C VAL A 21 -6.82 16.08 21.15
N ILE A 22 -7.90 16.84 21.00
CA ILE A 22 -8.92 16.60 19.99
C ILE A 22 -8.31 17.11 18.69
N VAL A 23 -7.97 16.22 17.75
CA VAL A 23 -7.80 16.62 16.35
C VAL A 23 -8.88 15.94 15.55
N VAL A 24 -9.77 16.82 15.11
CA VAL A 24 -10.86 16.62 14.16
C VAL A 24 -10.26 16.08 12.86
N VAL A 25 -10.50 14.82 12.52
CA VAL A 25 -10.37 14.38 11.14
C VAL A 25 -11.66 14.77 10.44
N ALA A 26 -11.62 15.98 9.87
CA ALA A 26 -12.69 16.55 9.08
C ALA A 26 -12.84 15.76 7.77
N ALA A 27 -14.09 15.62 7.37
CA ALA A 27 -14.53 15.06 6.12
C ALA A 27 -13.83 15.70 4.90
N PHE A 28 -13.42 14.85 3.95
CA PHE A 28 -13.32 15.21 2.55
C PHE A 28 -13.94 14.10 1.69
N ALA A 29 -15.27 14.05 1.73
CA ALA A 29 -16.06 13.44 0.68
C ALA A 29 -16.73 14.58 -0.11
N ALA A 30 -16.10 15.05 -1.18
CA ALA A 30 -16.75 15.83 -2.25
C ALA A 30 -15.80 16.03 -3.44
N ALA A 31 -16.10 15.29 -4.51
CA ALA A 31 -16.08 15.67 -5.93
C ALA A 31 -14.90 16.50 -6.50
N VAL A 32 -14.19 15.89 -7.45
CA VAL A 32 -13.96 16.58 -8.74
C VAL A 32 -14.39 15.66 -9.89
N LEU A 33 -15.43 16.14 -10.56
CA LEU A 33 -15.98 15.66 -11.82
C LEU A 33 -14.97 15.75 -12.96
N ALA A 34 -15.15 14.83 -13.91
CA ALA A 34 -14.66 14.82 -15.28
C ALA A 34 -14.17 16.18 -15.84
N VAL A 35 -12.93 16.20 -16.31
CA VAL A 35 -12.53 17.06 -17.44
C VAL A 35 -12.14 16.13 -18.58
N PHE A 36 -13.17 15.56 -19.23
CA PHE A 36 -13.01 15.07 -20.59
C PHE A 36 -12.78 16.29 -21.48
N GLY A 37 -11.64 16.29 -22.17
CA GLY A 37 -11.34 17.29 -23.17
C GLY A 37 -12.35 17.25 -24.31
N VAL A 38 -12.91 18.40 -24.62
CA VAL A 38 -13.39 18.72 -25.97
C VAL A 38 -12.83 20.10 -26.32
N ILE A 39 -11.73 20.07 -27.05
CA ILE A 39 -11.29 21.19 -27.89
C ILE A 39 -12.28 21.26 -29.06
N ALA A 40 -13.05 22.33 -29.18
CA ALA A 40 -13.63 22.76 -30.45
C ALA A 40 -14.07 24.24 -30.46
N LEU A 41 -13.37 25.01 -31.30
CA LEU A 41 -13.88 26.09 -32.17
C LEU A 41 -14.10 27.50 -31.60
N THR A 42 -13.05 28.31 -31.80
CA THR A 42 -13.01 29.67 -32.38
C THR A 42 -14.33 30.42 -32.64
N GLY A 43 -14.45 31.61 -32.05
CA GLY A 43 -15.34 32.70 -32.47
C GLY A 43 -14.98 33.98 -31.69
N ALA A 44 -14.74 35.08 -32.41
CA ALA A 44 -14.16 36.33 -31.95
C ALA A 44 -15.02 37.12 -30.94
N ASP A 45 -14.38 37.91 -30.06
CA ASP A 45 -14.42 39.38 -30.03
C ASP A 45 -13.69 39.93 -28.77
N ASP A 46 -12.94 41.01 -28.96
CA ASP A 46 -12.07 41.72 -28.02
C ASP A 46 -12.80 42.29 -26.77
N ASP A 47 -12.27 42.02 -25.57
CA ASP A 47 -12.11 43.03 -24.50
C ASP A 47 -11.15 42.53 -23.38
N GLN A 48 -10.22 43.41 -23.00
CA GLN A 48 -9.10 43.28 -22.03
C GLN A 48 -9.46 42.73 -20.61
N PRO A 49 -8.50 42.39 -19.70
CA PRO A 49 -7.05 42.60 -19.78
C PRO A 49 -6.12 41.43 -19.40
N ASN A 50 -4.88 41.58 -19.88
CA ASN A 50 -3.61 41.10 -19.32
C ASN A 50 -3.71 40.41 -17.95
N SER A 51 -3.63 39.07 -17.94
CA SER A 51 -3.14 38.31 -16.79
C SER A 51 -1.78 37.74 -17.15
N THR A 52 -0.75 38.46 -16.73
CA THR A 52 0.60 37.92 -16.55
C THR A 52 0.54 36.93 -15.37
N GLY A 53 1.08 35.73 -15.57
CA GLY A 53 1.50 34.88 -14.46
C GLY A 53 0.54 33.75 -14.13
N GLY A 54 0.86 32.58 -14.66
CA GLY A 54 0.22 31.33 -14.29
C GLY A 54 0.78 30.18 -15.11
N SER A 55 2.11 30.09 -15.23
CA SER A 55 2.72 28.80 -15.51
C SER A 55 2.58 27.99 -14.22
N GLY A 56 1.35 27.54 -13.95
CA GLY A 56 1.12 26.52 -12.96
C GLY A 56 1.86 25.30 -13.49
N SER A 57 3.00 24.98 -12.88
CA SER A 57 3.55 23.63 -12.97
C SER A 57 2.38 22.70 -12.71
N ALA A 58 1.98 21.93 -13.73
CA ALA A 58 0.96 20.93 -13.55
C ALA A 58 1.43 20.08 -12.37
N GLU A 59 0.68 20.14 -11.28
CA GLU A 59 0.85 19.30 -10.10
C GLU A 59 0.66 17.86 -10.58
N THR A 60 1.77 17.23 -10.98
CA THR A 60 1.73 15.99 -11.76
C THR A 60 1.71 14.84 -10.79
N THR A 61 0.56 14.18 -10.73
CA THR A 61 0.40 12.92 -10.05
C THR A 61 1.06 11.80 -10.85
N VAL A 62 1.81 10.91 -10.19
CA VAL A 62 2.48 9.77 -10.83
C VAL A 62 1.99 8.48 -10.19
N ASN A 63 1.61 7.50 -11.01
CA ASN A 63 1.19 6.18 -10.56
C ASN A 63 2.32 5.17 -10.72
N TYR A 64 2.46 4.31 -9.74
CA TYR A 64 3.42 3.22 -9.73
C TYR A 64 2.73 1.92 -9.33
N MET A 65 3.22 0.82 -9.91
CA MET A 65 2.82 -0.51 -9.53
C MET A 65 4.07 -1.37 -9.46
N PHE A 66 4.24 -2.06 -8.35
CA PHE A 66 5.39 -2.92 -8.10
C PHE A 66 4.93 -4.31 -7.70
N THR A 67 5.73 -5.29 -8.08
CA THR A 67 5.58 -6.67 -7.64
C THR A 67 6.87 -7.18 -7.03
N ALA A 68 6.75 -8.08 -6.07
CA ALA A 68 7.85 -8.87 -5.56
C ALA A 68 7.38 -10.29 -5.30
N GLU A 69 8.25 -11.25 -5.60
CA GLU A 69 7.94 -12.68 -5.59
C GLU A 69 8.97 -13.46 -4.76
N THR A 70 8.50 -14.56 -4.19
CA THR A 70 9.26 -15.62 -3.53
C THR A 70 8.66 -16.96 -3.95
N GLU A 71 9.32 -18.06 -3.60
CA GLU A 71 8.85 -19.42 -3.90
C GLU A 71 7.42 -19.72 -3.42
N THR A 72 6.94 -19.05 -2.37
CA THR A 72 5.64 -19.35 -1.76
C THR A 72 4.69 -18.16 -1.71
N SER A 73 5.08 -17.02 -2.26
CA SER A 73 4.32 -15.77 -2.11
C SER A 73 4.64 -14.74 -3.17
N LEU A 74 3.61 -13.98 -3.57
CA LEU A 74 3.68 -12.85 -4.48
C LEU A 74 2.93 -11.67 -3.86
N ALA A 75 3.49 -10.48 -3.94
CA ALA A 75 2.87 -9.27 -3.39
C ALA A 75 2.88 -8.13 -4.40
N LYS A 76 1.83 -7.31 -4.38
CA LYS A 76 1.66 -6.10 -5.19
C LYS A 76 1.62 -4.87 -4.30
N LEU A 77 2.33 -3.82 -4.71
CA LEU A 77 2.12 -2.46 -4.22
C LEU A 77 1.67 -1.58 -5.38
N GLU A 78 0.49 -0.98 -5.28
CA GLU A 78 -0.02 -0.02 -6.25
C GLU A 78 -0.23 1.32 -5.55
N PHE A 79 0.43 2.38 -6.01
CA PHE A 79 0.31 3.67 -5.35
C PHE A 79 0.49 4.85 -6.28
N THR A 80 -0.02 5.96 -5.79
CA THR A 80 -0.02 7.25 -6.45
C THR A 80 0.77 8.24 -5.61
N VAL A 81 1.73 8.93 -6.23
CA VAL A 81 2.48 10.05 -5.64
C VAL A 81 1.82 11.34 -6.10
N GLY A 82 1.27 12.09 -5.16
CA GLY A 82 0.72 13.42 -5.39
C GLY A 82 1.81 14.50 -5.50
N PRO A 83 1.43 15.73 -5.89
CA PRO A 83 2.37 16.83 -6.12
C PRO A 83 3.16 17.27 -4.88
N SER A 84 2.60 17.05 -3.68
CA SER A 84 3.25 17.31 -2.41
C SER A 84 4.21 16.20 -1.97
N GLY A 85 4.34 15.13 -2.75
CA GLY A 85 5.02 13.91 -2.36
C GLY A 85 4.16 12.97 -1.50
N GLN A 86 2.88 13.29 -1.25
CA GLN A 86 1.98 12.38 -0.53
C GLN A 86 1.76 11.09 -1.33
N ILE A 87 1.91 9.93 -0.68
CA ILE A 87 1.59 8.62 -1.24
C ILE A 87 0.22 8.17 -0.74
N THR A 88 -0.59 7.65 -1.65
CA THR A 88 -1.81 6.88 -1.36
C THR A 88 -1.79 5.63 -2.23
N GLY A 89 -2.04 4.45 -1.64
CA GLY A 89 -1.98 3.20 -2.39
C GLY A 89 -2.78 2.07 -1.78
N THR A 90 -2.73 0.92 -2.45
CA THR A 90 -3.25 -0.37 -1.98
C THR A 90 -2.20 -1.46 -2.16
N HIS A 91 -2.23 -2.44 -1.27
CA HIS A 91 -1.40 -3.63 -1.38
C HIS A 91 -2.23 -4.90 -1.41
N VAL A 92 -1.67 -5.92 -2.05
CA VAL A 92 -2.22 -7.29 -2.07
C VAL A 92 -1.09 -8.24 -1.78
N TRP A 93 -1.40 -9.29 -1.02
CA TRP A 93 -0.50 -10.42 -0.82
C TRP A 93 -1.22 -11.72 -1.18
N VAL A 94 -0.54 -12.56 -1.94
CA VAL A 94 -1.00 -13.88 -2.36
C VAL A 94 0.03 -14.90 -1.88
N ARG A 95 -0.47 -15.99 -1.28
CA ARG A 95 0.35 -17.14 -0.91
C ARG A 95 0.02 -18.31 -1.82
N PHE A 96 1.01 -19.15 -2.09
CA PHE A 96 0.85 -20.35 -2.90
C PHE A 96 1.08 -21.60 -2.06
N ASN A 97 0.26 -22.62 -2.29
CA ASN A 97 0.42 -23.91 -1.65
C ASN A 97 1.53 -24.73 -2.37
N ASP A 98 1.77 -25.95 -1.89
CA ASP A 98 2.79 -26.84 -2.45
C ASP A 98 2.51 -27.26 -3.90
N ASP A 99 1.26 -27.12 -4.37
CA ASP A 99 0.84 -27.38 -5.76
C ASP A 99 0.99 -26.13 -6.66
N GLY A 100 1.41 -24.99 -6.10
CA GLY A 100 1.49 -23.70 -6.78
C GLY A 100 0.13 -22.99 -6.95
N GLU A 101 -0.94 -23.48 -6.31
CA GLU A 101 -2.24 -22.83 -6.33
C GLU A 101 -2.31 -21.70 -5.29
N PRO A 102 -2.90 -20.54 -5.63
CA PRO A 102 -3.06 -19.45 -4.69
C PRO A 102 -4.07 -19.83 -3.59
N PHE A 103 -3.73 -19.51 -2.34
CA PHE A 103 -4.64 -19.61 -1.20
C PHE A 103 -4.47 -18.40 -0.28
N GLY A 104 -5.57 -17.94 0.29
CA GLY A 104 -5.55 -16.77 1.17
C GLY A 104 -5.11 -15.51 0.43
N GLU A 105 -5.73 -15.24 -0.74
CA GLU A 105 -5.64 -13.93 -1.37
C GLU A 105 -6.24 -12.90 -0.40
N ASP A 106 -5.38 -12.02 0.12
CA ASP A 106 -5.83 -10.93 0.97
C ASP A 106 -6.58 -9.89 0.11
N ASP A 107 -7.62 -9.28 0.68
CA ASP A 107 -8.30 -8.14 0.07
C ASP A 107 -7.31 -6.99 -0.17
N GLU A 108 -7.61 -6.10 -1.11
CA GLU A 108 -6.81 -4.89 -1.31
C GLU A 108 -6.86 -4.00 -0.07
N GLU A 109 -5.73 -3.86 0.62
CA GLU A 109 -5.60 -3.07 1.84
C GLU A 109 -4.95 -1.71 1.56
N PRO A 110 -5.52 -0.61 2.08
CA PRO A 110 -5.01 0.72 1.81
C PRO A 110 -3.76 1.04 2.63
N PHE A 111 -2.82 1.75 2.03
CA PHE A 111 -1.67 2.33 2.71
C PHE A 111 -1.43 3.77 2.27
N GLY A 112 -0.56 4.47 3.01
CA GLY A 112 -0.15 5.83 2.68
C GLY A 112 1.34 6.01 2.88
N GLY A 113 1.84 7.22 2.66
CA GLY A 113 3.25 7.49 2.84
C GLY A 113 3.71 8.83 2.31
N THR A 114 5.02 8.98 2.18
CA THR A 114 5.65 10.15 1.57
C THR A 114 6.74 9.74 0.58
N PHE A 115 6.91 10.55 -0.45
CA PHE A 115 7.95 10.44 -1.46
C PHE A 115 8.72 11.75 -1.51
N THR A 116 10.04 11.70 -1.38
CA THR A 116 10.89 12.89 -1.44
C THR A 116 12.25 12.51 -2.01
N ASP A 117 12.60 13.10 -3.16
CA ASP A 117 13.92 12.95 -3.78
C ASP A 117 14.37 11.49 -3.95
N GLY A 118 13.48 10.65 -4.48
CA GLY A 118 13.74 9.22 -4.67
C GLY A 118 13.58 8.37 -3.41
N HIS A 119 13.41 8.97 -2.23
CA HIS A 119 13.15 8.23 -0.99
C HIS A 119 11.66 8.04 -0.76
N VAL A 120 11.28 6.85 -0.32
CA VAL A 120 9.91 6.52 0.10
C VAL A 120 9.85 6.25 1.60
N GLU A 121 8.74 6.65 2.22
CA GLU A 121 8.31 6.18 3.54
C GLU A 121 6.86 5.70 3.42
N LEU A 122 6.63 4.41 3.55
CA LEU A 122 5.34 3.75 3.42
C LEU A 122 4.81 3.37 4.80
N THR A 123 3.56 3.71 5.08
CA THR A 123 2.88 3.49 6.37
C THR A 123 1.60 2.72 6.16
N GLY A 124 1.25 1.83 7.09
CA GLY A 124 0.04 1.02 6.98
C GLY A 124 0.18 -0.23 6.10
N LEU A 125 1.42 -0.66 5.78
CA LEU A 125 1.65 -1.96 5.14
C LEU A 125 1.55 -3.13 6.12
N SER A 126 1.72 -2.91 7.43
CA SER A 126 1.54 -3.98 8.42
C SER A 126 1.17 -3.39 9.77
N ASP A 127 0.47 -4.17 10.59
CA ASP A 127 0.12 -3.77 11.97
C ASP A 127 1.34 -3.72 12.91
N THR A 128 2.41 -4.44 12.56
CA THR A 128 3.58 -4.62 13.45
C THR A 128 4.62 -3.52 13.29
N ARG A 129 4.62 -2.83 12.15
CA ARG A 129 5.65 -1.87 11.78
C ARG A 129 5.01 -0.54 11.38
N SER A 130 5.45 0.54 12.02
CA SER A 130 4.88 1.88 11.80
C SER A 130 5.17 2.43 10.40
N ALA A 131 6.37 2.17 9.86
CA ALA A 131 6.76 2.63 8.54
C ALA A 131 7.86 1.73 7.93
N TYR A 132 7.81 1.58 6.61
CA TYR A 132 8.86 1.01 5.76
C TYR A 132 9.50 2.15 4.97
N THR A 133 10.81 2.29 5.07
CA THR A 133 11.56 3.29 4.31
C THR A 133 12.27 2.63 3.13
N GLY A 134 12.61 3.40 2.12
CA GLY A 134 13.24 2.85 0.92
C GLY A 134 13.69 3.87 -0.10
N THR A 135 14.14 3.37 -1.24
CA THR A 135 14.51 4.15 -2.41
C THR A 135 13.76 3.65 -3.65
N LEU A 136 13.46 4.56 -4.56
CA LEU A 136 12.91 4.27 -5.88
C LEU A 136 13.86 4.81 -6.94
N GLU A 137 14.53 3.89 -7.63
CA GLU A 137 15.53 4.22 -8.65
C GLU A 137 15.36 3.30 -9.86
N ASN A 138 15.32 3.88 -11.06
CA ASN A 138 15.26 3.14 -12.33
C ASN A 138 14.14 2.07 -12.41
N GLY A 139 12.99 2.32 -11.77
CA GLY A 139 11.87 1.37 -11.76
C GLY A 139 12.04 0.20 -10.80
N VAL A 140 13.00 0.28 -9.88
CA VAL A 140 13.18 -0.65 -8.77
C VAL A 140 12.89 0.07 -7.47
N LEU A 141 12.00 -0.49 -6.66
CA LEU A 141 11.71 -0.04 -5.32
C LEU A 141 12.45 -0.93 -4.32
N THR A 142 13.34 -0.36 -3.52
CA THR A 142 14.08 -1.10 -2.47
C THR A 142 13.61 -0.65 -1.10
N LEU A 143 13.03 -1.55 -0.31
CA LEU A 143 12.59 -1.30 1.06
C LEU A 143 13.62 -1.78 2.08
N ASP A 144 13.72 -1.10 3.22
CA ASP A 144 14.64 -1.46 4.32
C ASP A 144 14.19 -2.70 5.13
N GLY A 145 13.03 -3.25 4.78
CA GLY A 145 12.50 -4.46 5.38
C GLY A 145 11.55 -5.20 4.45
N THR A 146 11.15 -6.38 4.90
CA THR A 146 10.31 -7.31 4.15
C THR A 146 8.84 -7.14 4.54
N PHE A 147 7.95 -7.21 3.55
CA PHE A 147 6.50 -7.11 3.72
C PHE A 147 5.82 -8.12 2.82
N GLY A 148 5.06 -9.06 3.41
CA GLY A 148 4.39 -10.17 2.71
C GLY A 148 5.35 -11.21 2.11
N VAL A 149 6.37 -10.73 1.41
CA VAL A 149 7.46 -11.47 0.78
C VAL A 149 8.78 -11.18 1.49
N SER A 150 9.72 -12.12 1.43
CA SER A 150 11.08 -11.97 1.97
C SER A 150 12.00 -11.09 1.11
N ALA A 151 11.51 -10.62 -0.05
CA ALA A 151 12.24 -9.72 -0.93
C ALA A 151 12.21 -8.26 -0.43
N THR A 152 13.35 -7.59 -0.50
CA THR A 152 13.48 -6.15 -0.27
C THR A 152 13.44 -5.34 -1.55
N GLU A 153 13.73 -5.95 -2.69
CA GLU A 153 13.68 -5.33 -4.02
C GLU A 153 12.38 -5.69 -4.72
N TRP A 154 11.72 -4.67 -5.26
CA TRP A 154 10.41 -4.75 -5.90
C TRP A 154 10.53 -4.20 -7.32
N THR A 155 10.00 -4.96 -8.28
CA THR A 155 10.11 -4.64 -9.70
C THR A 155 8.86 -3.90 -10.17
N GLN A 156 9.05 -2.79 -10.87
CA GLN A 156 7.92 -2.05 -11.45
C GLN A 156 7.27 -2.87 -12.56
N ILE A 157 5.95 -3.01 -12.49
CA ILE A 157 5.11 -3.60 -13.52
C ILE A 157 4.24 -2.53 -14.18
N GLN A 158 3.81 -2.78 -15.41
CA GLN A 158 3.09 -1.76 -16.18
C GLN A 158 1.60 -1.68 -15.84
N ASN A 159 1.01 -2.78 -15.36
CA ASN A 159 -0.43 -2.90 -15.12
C ASN A 159 -0.76 -4.17 -14.32
N ALA A 160 -1.98 -4.23 -13.80
CA ALA A 160 -2.47 -5.36 -13.00
C ALA A 160 -2.48 -6.70 -13.76
N ALA A 161 -2.60 -6.71 -15.10
CA ALA A 161 -2.61 -7.96 -15.85
C ALA A 161 -1.24 -8.66 -15.84
N GLU A 162 -0.14 -7.93 -15.64
CA GLU A 162 1.19 -8.52 -15.39
C GLU A 162 1.25 -9.22 -14.03
N PHE A 163 0.60 -8.65 -13.01
CA PHE A 163 0.45 -9.29 -11.70
C PHE A 163 -0.42 -10.55 -11.78
N ASP A 164 -1.60 -10.46 -12.42
CA ASP A 164 -2.48 -11.62 -12.60
C ASP A 164 -1.80 -12.74 -13.41
N LYS A 165 -0.94 -12.36 -14.35
CA LYS A 165 -0.12 -13.32 -15.10
C LYS A 165 0.93 -13.97 -14.21
N ALA A 166 1.61 -13.20 -13.35
CA ALA A 166 2.55 -13.76 -12.39
C ALA A 166 1.88 -14.78 -11.44
N ILE A 167 0.65 -14.50 -10.97
CA ILE A 167 -0.11 -15.48 -10.18
C ILE A 167 -0.38 -16.77 -10.96
N ARG A 168 -0.80 -16.67 -12.22
CA ARG A 168 -1.11 -17.86 -13.05
C ARG A 168 0.11 -18.67 -13.47
N ASP A 169 1.22 -17.98 -13.71
CA ASP A 169 2.48 -18.59 -14.13
C ASP A 169 3.32 -19.08 -12.94
N HIS A 170 2.88 -18.78 -11.71
CA HIS A 170 3.52 -19.31 -10.51
C HIS A 170 3.29 -20.82 -10.45
N HIS A 171 4.37 -21.54 -10.31
CA HIS A 171 4.38 -22.99 -10.24
C HIS A 171 5.37 -23.39 -9.15
N ALA A 172 4.97 -24.30 -8.27
CA ALA A 172 5.90 -24.91 -7.32
C ALA A 172 7.04 -25.58 -8.11
N GLU A 173 8.29 -25.34 -7.69
CA GLU A 173 9.39 -26.11 -8.25
C GLU A 173 9.12 -27.60 -7.97
N PRO A 174 9.31 -28.48 -8.97
CA PRO A 174 9.14 -29.90 -8.74
C PRO A 174 10.08 -30.31 -7.62
N VAL A 175 9.56 -30.95 -6.58
CA VAL A 175 10.37 -31.52 -5.51
C VAL A 175 11.33 -32.52 -6.16
N GLU A 176 12.58 -32.11 -6.36
CA GLU A 176 13.62 -33.05 -6.76
C GLU A 176 13.78 -34.01 -5.58
N CYS A 177 13.22 -35.23 -5.69
CA CYS A 177 13.58 -36.31 -4.79
C CYS A 177 15.10 -36.48 -4.97
N GLU A 178 15.91 -35.92 -4.08
CA GLU A 178 17.34 -36.22 -4.02
C GLU A 178 17.44 -37.73 -3.88
N ASP A 179 17.94 -38.38 -4.94
CA ASP A 179 18.07 -39.82 -5.07
C ASP A 179 19.20 -40.31 -4.14
N GLU A 180 19.02 -40.13 -2.83
CA GLU A 180 19.94 -40.55 -1.78
C GLU A 180 19.33 -41.72 -0.99
N GLY A 181 18.97 -42.80 -1.69
CA GLY A 181 18.70 -44.05 -1.00
C GLY A 181 18.06 -45.16 -1.83
N ARG A 182 18.35 -46.40 -1.44
CA ARG A 182 17.81 -47.67 -1.97
C ARG A 182 16.26 -47.80 -1.94
N PHE A 183 15.56 -46.77 -1.48
CA PHE A 183 14.12 -46.70 -1.32
C PHE A 183 13.63 -45.34 -1.84
N GLY A 184 13.87 -45.06 -3.12
CA GLY A 184 13.34 -43.88 -3.80
C GLY A 184 11.82 -43.85 -3.78
N CYS A 185 11.27 -42.64 -3.77
CA CYS A 185 9.87 -42.24 -3.73
C CYS A 185 8.93 -43.31 -4.34
N GLY A 186 8.33 -44.13 -3.47
CA GLY A 186 7.48 -45.25 -3.87
C GLY A 186 6.14 -44.74 -4.42
N GLU A 187 5.85 -45.11 -5.67
CA GLU A 187 4.52 -44.99 -6.27
C GLU A 187 3.47 -45.58 -5.31
N SER A 188 2.49 -44.78 -4.92
CA SER A 188 1.29 -45.22 -4.17
C SER A 188 0.09 -45.23 -5.09
#